data_AF-A0AAE3FW26-F1
#
_entry.id   AF-A0AAE3FW26-F1
#
_cell.length_a   1.000
_cell.length_b   1.000
_cell.length_c   1.000
_cell.angle_alpha   90.00
_cell.angle_beta   90.00
_cell.angle_gamma   90.00
#
_symmetry.space_group_name_H-M   'P 1'
#
loop_
_entity.id
_entity.type
_entity.pdbx_description
1 polymer ?
#
loop_
_entity_poly.entity_id
_entity_poly.type
_entity_poly.pdbx_seq_one_letter_code
_entity_poly.pdbx_strand_id
1 'polypeptide(L)'
;MEVPAGLSPFAKQSRAEHIATVVLGVLVFAVAYLVTTIAGFGSIGTLQAGPDAFLPRLTAGTVATVSCFSFFALAFIRGYGGPVLNPVIYPIGIAAIVPTVVRWLLFGPAVDELRRRLLLPPLSVLLEMGIYVFGTLIAGISAFGVILLLWSSYVLTDEDMNRWEQTHLSEVFRSAFVDEQNETAR
;
A
#
# COMPACT_ATOMS: atom_id res chain seq x y z
N MET A 1 3.51 1.85 29.48
CA MET A 1 2.56 2.50 28.55
C MET A 1 1.68 1.40 28.01
N GLU A 2 0.37 1.47 28.27
CA GLU A 2 -0.59 0.51 27.72
C GLU A 2 -0.57 0.64 26.20
N VAL A 3 -0.18 -0.43 25.52
CA VAL A 3 -0.25 -0.50 24.07
C VAL A 3 -1.74 -0.53 23.71
N PRO A 4 -2.25 0.38 22.86
CA PRO A 4 -3.65 0.37 22.45
C PRO A 4 -4.08 -1.04 22.04
N ALA A 5 -5.27 -1.47 22.48
CA ALA A 5 -5.75 -2.85 22.31
C ALA A 5 -5.61 -3.40 20.88
N GLY A 6 -5.85 -2.57 19.87
CA GLY A 6 -5.69 -2.93 18.45
C GLY A 6 -4.24 -3.14 17.98
N LEU A 7 -3.22 -2.77 18.77
CA LEU A 7 -1.79 -2.91 18.42
C LEU A 7 -1.11 -4.07 19.17
N SER A 8 -1.75 -4.61 20.22
CA SER A 8 -1.29 -5.76 20.98
C SER A 8 -1.00 -7.05 20.17
N PRO A 9 -1.71 -7.36 19.07
CA PRO A 9 -1.37 -8.56 18.30
C PRO A 9 -0.01 -8.52 17.60
N PHE A 10 0.50 -7.32 17.36
CA PHE A 10 1.80 -7.08 16.72
C PHE A 10 2.88 -6.80 17.76
N ALA A 11 2.57 -6.93 19.06
CA ALA A 11 3.50 -6.66 20.14
C ALA A 11 4.72 -7.58 20.16
N LYS A 12 4.64 -8.75 19.51
CA LYS A 12 5.77 -9.67 19.36
C LYS A 12 6.63 -9.40 18.11
N GLN A 13 6.18 -8.53 17.19
CA GLN A 13 6.95 -8.20 16.01
C GLN A 13 8.20 -7.41 16.41
N SER A 14 9.37 -7.89 16.01
CA SER A 14 10.60 -7.13 16.22
C SER A 14 10.58 -5.85 15.39
N ARG A 15 11.22 -4.79 15.90
CA ARG A 15 11.37 -3.52 15.14
C ARG A 15 12.07 -3.76 13.79
N ALA A 16 12.97 -4.73 13.74
CA ALA A 16 13.69 -5.10 12.52
C ALA A 16 12.76 -5.68 11.46
N GLU A 17 11.85 -6.59 11.84
CA GLU A 17 10.85 -7.15 10.91
C GLU A 17 9.92 -6.07 10.37
N HIS A 18 9.46 -5.16 11.23
CA HIS A 18 8.60 -4.06 10.78
C HIS A 18 9.29 -3.16 9.76
N ILE A 19 10.53 -2.73 10.07
CA ILE A 19 11.33 -1.91 9.16
C ILE A 19 11.59 -2.67 7.86
N ALA A 20 11.94 -3.96 7.94
CA ALA A 20 12.18 -4.79 6.77
C ALA A 20 10.91 -4.89 5.89
N THR A 21 9.72 -5.08 6.48
CA THR A 21 8.46 -5.10 5.73
C THR A 21 8.23 -3.78 4.98
N VAL A 22 8.42 -2.63 5.65
CA VAL A 22 8.22 -1.33 5.02
C VAL A 22 9.24 -1.09 3.90
N VAL A 23 10.52 -1.38 4.14
CA VAL A 23 11.59 -1.25 3.13
C VAL A 23 11.32 -2.15 1.93
N LEU A 24 10.92 -3.40 2.16
CA LEU A 24 10.55 -4.32 1.08
C LEU A 24 9.34 -3.80 0.31
N GLY A 25 8.32 -3.22 0.97
CA GLY A 25 7.19 -2.59 0.30
C GLY A 25 7.61 -1.44 -0.62
N VAL A 26 8.53 -0.57 -0.17
CA VAL A 26 9.13 0.49 -1.00
C VAL A 26 9.86 -0.10 -2.21
N LEU A 27 10.65 -1.15 -2.00
CA LEU A 27 11.39 -1.81 -3.08
C LEU A 27 10.46 -2.48 -4.09
N VAL A 28 9.43 -3.20 -3.63
CA VAL A 28 8.41 -3.82 -4.50
C VAL A 28 7.75 -2.77 -5.36
N PHE A 29 7.35 -1.63 -4.76
CA PHE A 29 6.77 -0.52 -5.50
C PHE A 29 7.76 0.01 -6.55
N ALA A 30 8.98 0.36 -6.15
CA ALA A 30 9.97 0.98 -7.03
C ALA A 30 10.34 0.05 -8.20
N VAL A 31 10.54 -1.24 -7.93
CA VAL A 31 10.85 -2.23 -8.96
C VAL A 31 9.69 -2.39 -9.92
N ALA A 32 8.46 -2.58 -9.43
CA ALA A 32 7.28 -2.69 -10.29
C ALA A 32 7.10 -1.43 -11.15
N TYR A 33 7.27 -0.24 -10.56
CA TYR A 33 7.18 1.03 -11.27
C TYR A 33 8.18 1.11 -12.43
N LEU A 34 9.45 0.77 -12.20
CA LEU A 34 10.50 0.82 -13.21
C LEU A 34 10.34 -0.28 -14.26
N VAL A 35 10.04 -1.51 -13.84
CA VAL A 35 9.86 -2.65 -14.75
C VAL A 35 8.67 -2.42 -15.67
N THR A 36 7.52 -1.98 -15.15
CA THR A 36 6.36 -1.66 -15.99
C THR A 36 6.67 -0.54 -16.98
N THR A 37 7.44 0.47 -16.57
CA THR A 37 7.87 1.53 -17.48
C THR A 37 8.72 0.98 -18.62
N ILE A 38 9.76 0.21 -18.31
CA ILE A 38 10.69 -0.33 -19.31
C ILE A 38 9.97 -1.33 -20.22
N ALA A 39 9.20 -2.25 -19.65
CA ALA A 39 8.51 -3.30 -20.39
C ALA A 39 7.34 -2.76 -21.23
N GLY A 40 6.59 -1.79 -20.71
CA GLY A 40 5.41 -1.23 -21.38
C GLY A 40 5.73 -0.12 -22.38
N PHE A 41 6.79 0.67 -22.12
CA PHE A 41 7.07 1.90 -22.87
C PHE A 41 8.52 1.95 -23.42
N GLY A 42 9.30 0.89 -23.25
CA GLY A 42 10.62 0.71 -23.89
C GLY A 42 11.77 1.53 -23.30
N SER A 43 11.49 2.54 -22.47
CA SER A 43 12.52 3.39 -21.87
C SER A 43 12.05 4.03 -20.57
N ILE A 44 12.96 4.14 -19.60
CA ILE A 44 12.76 4.88 -18.35
C ILE A 44 12.51 6.37 -18.64
N GLY A 45 13.06 6.90 -19.74
CA GLY A 45 12.93 8.32 -20.12
C GLY A 45 11.48 8.79 -20.32
N THR A 46 10.54 7.86 -20.56
CA THR A 46 9.10 8.14 -20.68
C THR A 46 8.48 8.68 -19.37
N LEU A 47 9.18 8.54 -18.25
CA LEU A 47 8.79 9.09 -16.95
C LEU A 47 9.22 10.55 -16.75
N GLN A 48 10.09 11.08 -17.61
CA GLN A 48 10.57 12.47 -17.52
C GLN A 48 9.40 13.45 -17.65
N ALA A 49 9.53 14.67 -17.11
CA ALA A 49 8.49 15.69 -17.22
C ALA A 49 8.23 16.06 -18.69
N GLY A 50 6.95 16.04 -19.09
CA GLY A 50 6.51 16.33 -20.45
C GLY A 50 5.05 15.94 -20.66
N PRO A 51 4.43 16.38 -21.77
CA PRO A 51 3.01 16.12 -22.08
C PRO A 51 2.71 14.62 -22.25
N ASP A 52 3.68 13.85 -22.75
CA ASP A 52 3.49 12.42 -23.04
C ASP A 52 3.74 11.51 -21.83
N ALA A 53 4.17 12.10 -20.70
CA ALA A 53 4.52 11.35 -19.50
C ALA A 53 3.28 10.86 -18.72
N PHE A 54 2.08 11.33 -19.09
CA PHE A 54 0.86 11.03 -18.33
C PHE A 54 0.58 9.53 -18.28
N LEU A 55 0.43 8.91 -19.45
CA LEU A 55 0.07 7.50 -19.56
C LEU A 55 1.14 6.56 -18.97
N PRO A 56 2.45 6.72 -19.28
CA PRO A 56 3.51 5.92 -18.65
C PRO A 56 3.48 5.98 -17.12
N ARG A 57 3.35 7.19 -16.55
CA ARG A 57 3.30 7.38 -15.09
C ARG A 57 2.07 6.76 -14.46
N LEU A 58 0.92 6.85 -15.13
CA LEU A 58 -0.33 6.30 -14.61
C LEU A 58 -0.28 4.79 -14.63
N THR A 59 0.10 4.18 -15.76
CA THR A 59 0.20 2.72 -15.89
C THR A 59 1.23 2.14 -14.93
N ALA A 60 2.45 2.69 -14.91
CA ALA A 60 3.49 2.24 -13.99
C ALA A 60 3.08 2.45 -12.52
N GLY A 61 2.46 3.59 -12.20
CA GLY A 61 1.94 3.90 -10.87
C GLY A 61 0.87 2.90 -10.43
N THR A 62 -0.09 2.59 -11.29
CA THR A 62 -1.16 1.63 -11.00
C THR A 62 -0.60 0.25 -10.73
N VAL A 63 0.29 -0.26 -11.60
CA VAL A 63 0.90 -1.58 -11.41
C VAL A 63 1.74 -1.62 -10.14
N ALA A 64 2.55 -0.59 -9.89
CA ALA A 64 3.34 -0.50 -8.67
C ALA A 64 2.49 -0.44 -7.40
N THR A 65 1.39 0.31 -7.41
CA THR A 65 0.44 0.37 -6.30
C THR A 65 -0.22 -0.99 -6.07
N VAL A 66 -0.67 -1.67 -7.13
CA VAL A 66 -1.22 -3.04 -7.04
C VAL A 66 -0.19 -4.01 -6.45
N SER A 67 1.05 -3.99 -6.91
CA SER A 67 2.11 -4.86 -6.38
C SER A 67 2.42 -4.56 -4.91
N CYS A 68 2.47 -3.29 -4.54
CA CYS A 68 2.73 -2.86 -3.16
C CYS A 68 1.59 -3.29 -2.22
N PHE A 69 0.33 -3.00 -2.56
CA PHE A 69 -0.81 -3.43 -1.76
C PHE A 69 -0.90 -4.96 -1.68
N SER A 70 -0.63 -5.67 -2.77
CA SER A 70 -0.55 -7.15 -2.75
C SER A 70 0.51 -7.67 -1.79
N PHE A 71 1.69 -7.04 -1.78
CA PHE A 71 2.74 -7.39 -0.82
C PHE A 71 2.30 -7.18 0.63
N PHE A 72 1.68 -6.04 0.94
CA PHE A 72 1.18 -5.77 2.28
C PHE A 72 0.00 -6.66 2.69
N ALA A 73 -0.84 -7.11 1.74
CA ALA A 73 -1.85 -8.14 1.99
C ALA A 73 -1.21 -9.45 2.43
N LEU A 74 -0.17 -9.90 1.71
CA LEU A 74 0.57 -11.11 2.05
C LEU A 74 1.33 -10.99 3.37
N ALA A 75 1.89 -9.80 3.66
CA ALA A 75 2.52 -9.51 4.94
C ALA A 75 1.50 -9.60 6.08
N PHE A 76 0.32 -9.00 5.91
CA PHE A 76 -0.78 -9.06 6.86
C PHE A 76 -1.25 -10.50 7.10
N ILE A 77 -1.48 -11.29 6.05
CA ILE A 77 -1.85 -12.71 6.16
C ILE A 77 -0.82 -13.50 6.99
N ARG A 78 0.46 -13.16 6.86
CA ARG A 78 1.55 -13.78 7.64
C ARG A 78 1.76 -13.17 9.02
N GLY A 79 0.91 -12.25 9.46
CA GLY A 79 1.02 -11.62 10.78
C GLY A 79 2.12 -10.56 10.89
N TYR A 80 2.68 -10.10 9.77
CA TYR A 80 3.70 -9.05 9.74
C TYR A 80 3.05 -7.67 9.56
N GLY A 81 3.29 -6.78 10.53
CA GLY A 81 2.96 -5.37 10.42
C GLY A 81 1.59 -5.01 10.97
N GLY A 82 1.56 -4.02 11.88
CA GLY A 82 0.36 -3.56 12.57
C GLY A 82 -0.89 -3.43 11.69
N PRO A 83 -2.11 -3.62 12.25
CA PRO A 83 -3.33 -3.90 11.49
C PRO A 83 -3.88 -2.67 10.76
N VAL A 84 -3.31 -1.49 11.03
CA VAL A 84 -3.70 -0.22 10.42
C VAL A 84 -2.53 0.37 9.63
N LEU A 85 -1.33 0.36 10.21
CA LEU A 85 -0.17 1.00 9.58
C LEU A 85 0.28 0.26 8.32
N ASN A 86 0.38 -1.07 8.36
CA ASN A 86 0.89 -1.86 7.23
C ASN A 86 -0.11 -2.10 6.11
N PRO A 87 -1.39 -2.43 6.35
CA PRO A 87 -2.31 -2.67 5.26
C PRO A 87 -2.84 -1.39 4.60
N VAL A 88 -2.77 -0.24 5.29
CA VAL A 88 -3.41 1.00 4.83
C VAL A 88 -2.43 2.16 4.73
N ILE A 89 -1.81 2.57 5.84
CA ILE A 89 -1.05 3.83 5.89
C ILE A 89 0.25 3.76 5.06
N TYR A 90 1.06 2.72 5.22
CA TYR A 90 2.31 2.59 4.48
C TYR A 90 2.11 2.42 2.97
N PRO A 91 1.22 1.55 2.46
CA PRO A 91 0.96 1.45 1.02
C PRO A 91 0.54 2.78 0.41
N ILE A 92 -0.35 3.54 1.09
CA ILE A 92 -0.79 4.86 0.64
C ILE A 92 0.37 5.85 0.62
N GLY A 93 1.15 5.91 1.71
CA GLY A 93 2.32 6.79 1.80
C GLY A 93 3.38 6.46 0.74
N ILE A 94 3.61 5.16 0.50
CA ILE A 94 4.52 4.67 -0.54
C ILE A 94 4.03 5.10 -1.92
N ALA A 95 2.76 4.88 -2.26
CA ALA A 95 2.18 5.26 -3.54
C ALA A 95 2.22 6.78 -3.78
N ALA A 96 2.08 7.59 -2.73
CA ALA A 96 2.15 9.04 -2.82
C ALA A 96 3.59 9.58 -3.01
N ILE A 97 4.57 8.97 -2.33
CA ILE A 97 5.93 9.54 -2.21
C ILE A 97 6.90 8.90 -3.21
N VAL A 98 6.89 7.57 -3.32
CA VAL A 98 7.93 6.82 -4.05
C VAL A 98 8.01 7.17 -5.54
N PRO A 99 6.91 7.37 -6.30
CA PRO A 99 7.01 7.79 -7.70
C PRO A 99 7.77 9.11 -7.87
N THR A 100 7.63 10.04 -6.94
CA THR A 100 8.33 11.33 -6.98
C THR A 100 9.79 11.17 -6.62
N VAL A 101 10.09 10.42 -5.55
CA VAL A 101 11.47 10.14 -5.14
C VAL A 101 12.25 9.41 -6.23
N VAL A 102 11.68 8.35 -6.83
CA VAL A 102 12.32 7.59 -7.92
C VAL A 102 12.63 8.50 -9.10
N ARG A 103 11.69 9.35 -9.53
CA ARG A 103 11.94 10.29 -10.63
C ARG A 103 13.01 11.33 -10.30
N TRP A 104 13.01 11.85 -9.07
CA TRP A 104 14.05 12.79 -8.65
C TRP A 104 15.43 12.16 -8.59
N LEU A 105 15.53 10.89 -8.19
CA LEU A 105 16.79 10.14 -8.22
C LEU A 105 17.29 9.91 -9.65
N LEU A 106 16.39 9.69 -10.61
CA LEU A 106 16.75 9.39 -12.00
C LEU A 106 17.02 10.62 -12.86
N PHE A 107 16.24 11.69 -12.69
CA PHE A 107 16.23 12.86 -13.59
C PHE A 107 16.59 14.16 -12.89
N GLY A 108 16.86 14.12 -11.58
CA GLY A 108 17.03 15.30 -10.75
C GLY A 108 15.70 15.92 -10.29
N PRO A 109 15.76 16.89 -9.36
CA PRO A 109 14.58 17.56 -8.85
C PRO A 109 13.95 18.43 -9.94
N ALA A 110 12.67 18.19 -10.23
CA ALA A 110 11.90 18.98 -11.19
C ALA A 110 11.42 20.31 -10.56
N VAL A 111 12.36 21.16 -10.15
CA VAL A 111 12.09 22.41 -9.42
C VAL A 111 11.22 23.36 -10.26
N ASP A 112 11.44 23.40 -11.58
CA ASP A 112 10.65 24.24 -12.48
C ASP A 112 9.20 23.77 -12.62
N GLU A 113 8.96 22.46 -12.62
CA GLU A 113 7.63 21.88 -12.64
C GLU A 113 6.90 22.14 -11.32
N LEU A 114 7.61 22.02 -10.19
CA LEU A 114 7.07 22.37 -8.87
C LEU A 114 6.70 23.85 -8.79
N ARG A 115 7.56 24.74 -9.31
CA ARG A 115 7.30 26.18 -9.41
C ARG A 115 6.07 26.45 -10.27
N ARG A 116 5.94 25.81 -11.43
CA ARG A 116 4.76 25.95 -12.31
C ARG A 116 3.48 25.50 -11.61
N ARG A 117 3.52 24.37 -10.89
CA ARG A 117 2.37 23.86 -10.12
C ARG A 117 1.97 24.78 -8.97
N LEU A 118 2.93 25.46 -8.33
CA LEU A 118 2.64 26.46 -7.30
C LEU A 118 1.89 27.70 -7.84
N LEU A 119 2.04 27.99 -9.13
CA LEU A 119 1.39 29.12 -9.80
C LEU A 119 -0.01 28.76 -10.33
N LEU A 120 -0.39 27.48 -10.29
CA LEU A 120 -1.72 27.02 -10.69
C LEU A 120 -2.75 27.22 -9.57
N PRO A 121 -4.03 27.41 -9.90
CA PRO A 121 -5.09 27.43 -8.89
C PRO A 121 -5.08 26.13 -8.07
N PRO A 122 -5.20 26.19 -6.73
CA PRO A 122 -5.13 25.02 -5.86
C PRO A 122 -6.05 23.87 -6.28
N LEU A 123 -7.25 24.21 -6.78
CA LEU A 123 -8.25 23.25 -7.25
C LEU A 123 -7.76 22.41 -8.43
N SER A 124 -7.01 23.00 -9.37
CA SER A 124 -6.50 22.30 -10.55
C SER A 124 -5.40 21.29 -10.20
N VAL A 125 -4.52 21.67 -9.26
CA VAL A 125 -3.47 20.79 -8.74
C VAL A 125 -4.08 19.64 -7.96
N LEU A 126 -5.09 19.92 -7.13
CA LEU A 126 -5.83 18.91 -6.37
C LEU A 126 -6.58 17.94 -7.29
N LEU A 127 -7.15 18.42 -8.40
CA LEU A 127 -7.87 17.58 -9.35
C LEU A 127 -6.93 16.63 -10.09
N GLU A 128 -5.79 17.13 -10.59
CA GLU A 128 -4.79 16.31 -11.29
C GLU A 128 -4.15 15.28 -10.36
N MET A 129 -3.74 15.70 -9.16
CA MET A 129 -3.22 14.80 -8.11
C MET A 129 -4.29 13.80 -7.69
N GLY A 130 -5.54 14.26 -7.56
CA GLY A 130 -6.69 13.42 -7.23
C GLY A 130 -6.85 12.30 -8.24
N ILE A 131 -6.94 12.60 -9.53
CA ILE A 131 -7.12 11.57 -10.57
C ILE A 131 -6.00 10.52 -10.52
N TYR A 132 -4.75 10.94 -10.36
CA TYR A 132 -3.62 10.02 -10.26
C TYR A 132 -3.64 9.17 -9.00
N VAL A 133 -3.77 9.83 -7.85
CA VAL A 133 -3.69 9.17 -6.55
C VAL A 133 -4.92 8.28 -6.36
N PHE A 134 -6.13 8.78 -6.59
CA PHE A 134 -7.34 7.96 -6.50
C PHE A 134 -7.35 6.83 -7.53
N GLY A 135 -6.98 7.09 -8.78
CA GLY A 135 -6.98 6.05 -9.82
C GLY A 135 -6.05 4.88 -9.48
N THR A 136 -4.83 5.18 -9.03
CA THR A 136 -3.86 4.13 -8.66
C THR A 136 -4.20 3.47 -7.32
N LEU A 137 -4.69 4.23 -6.33
CA LEU A 137 -5.06 3.70 -5.01
C LEU A 137 -6.28 2.79 -5.08
N ILE A 138 -7.30 3.11 -5.88
CA ILE A 138 -8.48 2.24 -6.04
C ILE A 138 -8.03 0.86 -6.52
N ALA A 139 -7.16 0.79 -7.53
CA ALA A 139 -6.64 -0.49 -8.03
C ALA A 139 -5.86 -1.26 -6.95
N GLY A 140 -5.01 -0.58 -6.17
CA GLY A 140 -4.28 -1.21 -5.06
C GLY A 140 -5.19 -1.73 -3.95
N ILE A 141 -6.13 -0.91 -3.50
CA ILE A 141 -7.11 -1.27 -2.46
C ILE A 141 -7.97 -2.45 -2.94
N SER A 142 -8.40 -2.44 -4.21
CA SER A 142 -9.12 -3.57 -4.80
C SER A 142 -8.26 -4.85 -4.80
N ALA A 143 -6.99 -4.77 -5.19
CA ALA A 143 -6.11 -5.93 -5.17
C ALA A 143 -5.91 -6.48 -3.74
N PHE A 144 -5.73 -5.60 -2.76
CA PHE A 144 -5.66 -5.97 -1.34
C PHE A 144 -6.93 -6.70 -0.88
N GLY A 145 -8.10 -6.12 -1.16
CA GLY A 145 -9.39 -6.72 -0.82
C GLY A 145 -9.61 -8.07 -1.49
N VAL A 146 -9.24 -8.22 -2.77
CA VAL A 146 -9.33 -9.50 -3.50
C VAL A 146 -8.43 -10.56 -2.87
N ILE A 147 -7.19 -10.22 -2.51
CA ILE A 147 -6.28 -11.18 -1.88
C ILE A 147 -6.82 -11.64 -0.52
N LEU A 148 -7.35 -10.71 0.29
CA LEU A 148 -7.96 -11.07 1.57
C LEU A 148 -9.21 -11.92 1.38
N LEU A 149 -10.05 -11.60 0.39
CA LEU A 149 -11.24 -12.39 0.06
C LEU A 149 -10.87 -13.80 -0.40
N LEU A 150 -9.83 -13.94 -1.23
CA LEU A 150 -9.33 -15.25 -1.67
C LEU A 150 -8.76 -16.02 -0.48
N TRP A 151 -7.99 -15.36 0.38
CA TRP A 151 -7.46 -15.99 1.58
C TRP A 151 -8.58 -16.47 2.51
N SER A 152 -9.60 -15.64 2.76
CA SER A 152 -10.75 -16.02 3.58
C SER A 152 -11.59 -17.14 2.96
N SER A 153 -11.76 -17.14 1.63
CA SER A 153 -12.61 -18.11 0.95
C SER A 153 -11.95 -19.48 0.73
N TYR A 154 -10.62 -19.52 0.58
CA TYR A 154 -9.90 -20.74 0.17
C TYR A 154 -9.02 -21.34 1.25
N VAL A 155 -8.56 -20.55 2.22
CA VAL A 155 -7.52 -20.98 3.17
C VAL A 155 -8.04 -21.08 4.59
N LEU A 156 -9.13 -20.38 4.92
CA LEU A 156 -9.64 -20.32 6.27
C LEU A 156 -10.85 -21.24 6.41
N THR A 157 -10.63 -22.41 7.00
CA THR A 157 -11.71 -23.07 7.74
C THR A 157 -11.99 -22.27 9.02
N ASP A 158 -13.17 -22.41 9.63
CA ASP A 158 -13.51 -21.70 10.88
C ASP A 158 -12.50 -22.00 12.01
N GLU A 159 -11.88 -23.18 12.00
CA GLU A 159 -10.81 -23.55 12.95
C GLU A 159 -9.49 -22.83 12.66
N ASP A 160 -9.13 -22.69 11.38
CA ASP A 160 -7.90 -21.99 10.97
C ASP A 160 -8.00 -20.48 11.20
N MET A 161 -9.19 -19.91 11.00
CA MET A 161 -9.46 -18.51 11.34
C MET A 161 -9.35 -18.28 12.84
N ASN A 162 -10.06 -19.07 13.65
CA ASN A 162 -9.98 -18.96 15.10
C ASN A 162 -8.54 -19.11 15.61
N ARG A 163 -7.75 -20.02 15.02
CA ARG A 163 -6.34 -20.20 15.38
C ARG A 163 -5.48 -19.00 14.95
N TRP A 164 -5.69 -18.48 13.74
CA TRP A 164 -4.98 -17.30 13.26
C TRP A 164 -5.28 -16.08 14.13
N GLU A 165 -6.55 -15.86 14.46
CA GLU A 165 -7.01 -14.78 15.34
C GLU A 165 -6.49 -14.95 16.77
N GLN A 166 -6.51 -16.16 17.33
CA GLN A 166 -5.91 -16.42 18.64
C GLN A 166 -4.40 -16.17 18.68
N THR A 167 -3.72 -16.36 17.55
CA THR A 167 -2.26 -16.21 17.45
C THR A 167 -1.84 -14.78 17.14
N HIS A 168 -2.63 -14.07 16.34
CA HIS A 168 -2.27 -12.78 15.73
C HIS A 168 -3.28 -11.67 15.98
N LEU A 169 -4.33 -11.87 16.79
CA LEU A 169 -5.17 -10.81 17.36
C LEU A 169 -4.98 -10.77 18.88
N SER A 170 -5.11 -9.58 19.46
CA SER A 170 -5.10 -9.43 20.91
C SER A 170 -6.43 -9.88 21.47
N GLU A 171 -6.41 -10.39 22.71
CA GLU A 171 -7.62 -10.80 23.41
C GLU A 171 -8.67 -9.68 23.46
N VAL A 172 -8.24 -8.42 23.68
CA VAL A 172 -9.13 -7.26 23.74
C VAL A 172 -9.73 -6.89 22.38
N PHE A 173 -8.96 -6.98 21.29
CA PHE A 173 -9.50 -6.72 19.95
C PHE A 173 -10.43 -7.85 19.51
N ARG A 174 -10.05 -9.10 19.78
CA ARG A 174 -10.87 -10.28 19.49
C ARG A 174 -12.19 -10.21 20.25
N SER A 175 -12.17 -9.91 21.56
CA SER A 175 -13.40 -9.82 22.36
C SER A 175 -14.34 -8.72 21.85
N ALA A 176 -13.79 -7.58 21.44
CA ALA A 176 -14.58 -6.40 21.03
C ALA A 176 -15.13 -6.45 19.59
N PHE A 177 -14.52 -7.25 18.69
CA PHE A 177 -14.88 -7.22 17.27
C PHE A 177 -15.20 -8.60 16.68
N VAL A 178 -14.70 -9.68 17.29
CA VAL A 178 -14.81 -11.05 16.76
C VAL A 178 -15.76 -11.88 17.63
N ASP A 179 -15.50 -11.95 18.94
CA ASP A 179 -16.29 -12.78 19.85
C ASP A 179 -17.74 -12.26 19.96
N GLU A 180 -17.93 -10.94 20.02
CA GLU A 180 -19.26 -10.28 20.01
C GLU A 180 -20.04 -10.55 18.70
N GLN A 181 -19.36 -10.57 17.55
CA GLN A 181 -19.99 -10.91 16.26
C GLN A 181 -20.40 -12.39 16.19
N ASN A 182 -19.58 -13.29 16.72
CA ASN A 182 -19.87 -14.72 16.76
C ASN A 182 -20.99 -15.09 17.74
N GLU A 183 -21.16 -14.35 18.84
CA GLU A 183 -22.30 -14.51 19.75
C GLU A 183 -23.61 -14.01 19.13
N THR A 184 -23.57 -12.97 18.29
CA THR A 184 -24.76 -12.41 17.62
C THR A 184 -25.21 -13.25 16.42
N ALA A 185 -24.31 -14.07 15.85
CA ALA A 185 -24.58 -14.92 14.69
C ALA A 185 -25.10 -16.34 15.05
N ARG A 186 -25.18 -16.69 16.34
CA ARG A 186 -25.78 -17.93 16.86
C ARG A 186 -27.20 -17.71 17.35
#